data_AF-A0A1M5HCW0-F1
#
_entry.id   AF-A0A1M5HCW0-F1
#
_cell.length_a   1.000
_cell.length_b   1.000
_cell.length_c   1.000
_cell.angle_alpha   90.00
_cell.angle_beta   90.00
_cell.angle_gamma   90.00
#
_symmetry.space_group_name_H-M   'P 1'
#
loop_
_entity.id
_entity.type
_entity.pdbx_description
1 polymer ?
#
loop_
_entity_poly.entity_id
_entity_poly.type
_entity_poly.pdbx_seq_one_letter_code
_entity_poly.pdbx_strand_id
1 'polypeptide(L)'
;MKRYQQLLILPAIAFSFMACMQSNKKDQATVESTTTKQQQPILSLTDTSLKKVAKTDAQWKKVLTDNQYYILRKQGTERPFQNEFNDNHKKGNYFCAACKLPLFSSKTKFNSGTGWPSFYAPINNNRVKEVVDKSLGMVRGEIVCARCDGHLGHLFDDGPNPTGLRYCMNSGAMLFQESK
;
A
#
# COMPACT_ATOMS: atom_id res chain seq x y z
N MET A 1 -24.54 47.13 -46.03
CA MET A 1 -25.39 46.52 -47.09
C MET A 1 -25.29 45.02 -46.92
N LYS A 2 -26.29 44.16 -46.66
CA LYS A 2 -27.74 44.16 -46.37
C LYS A 2 -27.94 42.91 -45.45
N ARG A 3 -28.41 43.03 -44.20
CA ARG A 3 -29.73 42.59 -43.65
C ARG A 3 -30.50 41.52 -44.44
N TYR A 4 -31.01 40.50 -43.73
CA TYR A 4 -32.33 39.79 -43.80
C TYR A 4 -32.13 38.40 -43.13
N GLN A 5 -32.43 38.15 -41.85
CA GLN A 5 -33.73 38.01 -41.17
C GLN A 5 -34.73 37.09 -41.88
N GLN A 6 -34.93 35.87 -41.34
CA GLN A 6 -36.16 35.08 -41.47
C GLN A 6 -36.29 34.08 -40.30
N LEU A 7 -37.22 34.39 -39.39
CA LEU A 7 -37.87 33.45 -38.47
C LEU A 7 -38.90 32.63 -39.25
N LEU A 8 -39.05 31.33 -39.00
CA LEU A 8 -40.33 30.61 -39.14
C LEU A 8 -40.47 29.50 -38.07
N ILE A 9 -41.73 29.23 -37.74
CA ILE A 9 -42.27 28.76 -36.45
C ILE A 9 -42.62 27.25 -36.48
N LEU A 10 -42.60 26.63 -35.29
CA LEU A 10 -43.03 25.25 -34.93
C LEU A 10 -44.43 24.83 -35.44
N PRO A 11 -44.70 23.50 -35.42
CA PRO A 11 -45.87 23.07 -34.65
C PRO A 11 -45.55 21.93 -33.66
N ALA A 12 -46.23 22.00 -32.51
CA ALA A 12 -46.28 21.01 -31.46
C ALA A 12 -47.16 19.81 -31.86
N ILE A 13 -46.75 18.59 -31.51
CA ILE A 13 -47.63 17.42 -31.47
C ILE A 13 -47.59 16.84 -30.06
N ALA A 14 -48.71 17.03 -29.37
CA ALA A 14 -49.03 16.41 -28.10
C ALA A 14 -49.54 14.99 -28.33
N PHE A 15 -49.03 14.02 -27.57
CA PHE A 15 -49.72 12.77 -27.31
C PHE A 15 -49.88 12.60 -25.80
N SER A 16 -51.13 12.67 -25.35
CA SER A 16 -51.60 12.32 -24.00
C SER A 16 -52.54 11.12 -24.12
N PHE A 17 -52.36 10.10 -23.28
CA PHE A 17 -53.36 9.16 -22.72
C PHE A 17 -52.59 8.32 -21.66
N MET A 18 -52.71 8.54 -20.34
CA MET A 18 -53.74 8.03 -19.39
C MET A 18 -54.03 6.53 -19.57
N ALA A 19 -53.97 5.60 -18.59
CA ALA A 19 -54.02 5.69 -17.13
C ALA A 19 -53.63 4.33 -16.44
N CYS A 20 -53.31 4.39 -15.13
CA CYS A 20 -53.70 3.53 -13.98
C CYS A 20 -53.56 1.98 -14.04
N MET A 21 -53.27 1.20 -12.98
CA MET A 21 -53.11 1.39 -11.52
C MET A 21 -52.61 0.06 -10.87
N GLN A 22 -52.35 0.12 -9.56
CA GLN A 22 -52.29 -0.96 -8.52
C GLN A 22 -50.97 -1.72 -8.30
N SER A 23 -50.53 -2.00 -7.07
CA SER A 23 -50.97 -1.52 -5.75
C SER A 23 -49.85 -1.75 -4.71
N ASN A 24 -50.04 -1.09 -3.58
CA ASN A 24 -49.09 -0.74 -2.53
C ASN A 24 -49.12 -1.73 -1.33
N LYS A 25 -47.97 -1.94 -0.65
CA LYS A 25 -47.80 -2.14 0.82
C LYS A 25 -46.32 -2.42 1.14
N LYS A 26 -45.62 -1.50 1.83
CA LYS A 26 -45.33 -1.46 3.30
C LYS A 26 -44.29 -2.53 3.71
N ASP A 27 -43.15 -2.26 4.37
CA ASP A 27 -42.89 -1.36 5.49
C ASP A 27 -41.42 -0.88 5.59
N GLN A 28 -41.22 0.10 6.46
CA GLN A 28 -40.01 0.87 6.78
C GLN A 28 -38.84 0.05 7.35
N ALA A 29 -37.61 0.49 7.07
CA ALA A 29 -36.61 0.75 8.12
C ALA A 29 -35.54 1.71 7.60
N THR A 30 -35.42 2.82 8.31
CA THR A 30 -34.43 3.89 8.19
C THR A 30 -33.00 3.38 8.31
N VAL A 31 -32.14 3.72 7.35
CA VAL A 31 -30.71 3.91 7.62
C VAL A 31 -30.29 5.23 6.99
N GLU A 32 -30.33 6.29 7.78
CA GLU A 32 -29.48 7.45 7.54
C GLU A 32 -28.03 6.97 7.53
N SER A 33 -27.33 7.19 6.43
CA SER A 33 -25.87 7.20 6.42
C SER A 33 -25.42 8.32 5.51
N THR A 34 -25.57 9.51 6.08
CA THR A 34 -24.68 10.66 6.02
C THR A 34 -23.26 10.31 5.51
N THR A 35 -22.93 10.88 4.35
CA THR A 35 -21.60 11.39 3.98
C THR A 35 -20.42 10.40 4.05
N THR A 36 -20.12 9.70 2.95
CA THR A 36 -18.85 8.98 2.80
C THR A 36 -17.71 9.97 2.51
N LYS A 37 -17.09 10.43 3.60
CA LYS A 37 -15.79 11.10 3.63
C LYS A 37 -14.73 10.09 3.14
N GLN A 38 -13.87 10.50 2.21
CA GLN A 38 -12.75 9.71 1.69
C GLN A 38 -11.92 9.09 2.83
N GLN A 39 -11.85 7.75 2.86
CA GLN A 39 -11.14 7.01 3.89
C GLN A 39 -9.65 6.86 3.52
N GLN A 40 -8.78 7.44 4.36
CA GLN A 40 -7.32 7.27 4.30
C GLN A 40 -6.94 5.79 4.45
N PRO A 41 -5.79 5.34 3.89
CA PRO A 41 -5.39 3.93 3.93
C PRO A 41 -5.20 3.47 5.38
N ILE A 42 -5.97 2.47 5.80
CA ILE A 42 -5.94 1.95 7.18
C ILE A 42 -4.65 1.14 7.37
N LEU A 43 -3.62 1.76 7.94
CA LEU A 43 -2.52 1.03 8.58
C LEU A 43 -3.06 0.48 9.90
N SER A 44 -3.12 -0.85 10.03
CA SER A 44 -3.60 -1.51 11.24
C SER A 44 -2.63 -2.59 11.68
N LEU A 45 -2.18 -2.51 12.93
CA LEU A 45 -1.36 -3.57 13.55
C LEU A 45 -2.13 -4.87 13.75
N THR A 46 -3.46 -4.81 13.79
CA THR A 46 -4.32 -5.99 13.92
C THR A 46 -4.52 -6.72 12.60
N ASP A 47 -4.03 -6.18 11.48
CA ASP A 47 -4.10 -6.85 10.20
C ASP A 47 -3.16 -8.06 10.17
N THR A 48 -3.74 -9.24 10.43
CA THR A 48 -3.03 -10.52 10.48
C THR A 48 -3.14 -11.31 9.19
N SER A 49 -4.04 -10.95 8.28
CA SER A 49 -4.35 -11.74 7.09
C SER A 49 -3.14 -11.91 6.18
N LEU A 50 -2.84 -13.14 5.76
CA LEU A 50 -1.79 -13.42 4.77
C LEU A 50 -2.36 -13.80 3.41
N LYS A 51 -3.64 -13.45 3.16
CA LYS A 51 -4.28 -13.65 1.86
C LYS A 51 -3.48 -12.91 0.77
N LYS A 52 -3.04 -13.66 -0.25
CA LYS A 52 -2.21 -13.13 -1.33
C LYS A 52 -2.89 -11.97 -2.05
N VAL A 53 -2.11 -10.95 -2.39
CA VAL A 53 -2.57 -9.80 -3.17
C VAL A 53 -2.16 -9.99 -4.63
N ALA A 54 -3.16 -10.23 -5.48
CA ALA A 54 -2.97 -10.29 -6.93
C ALA A 54 -3.28 -8.93 -7.57
N LYS A 55 -2.26 -8.33 -8.19
CA LYS A 55 -2.38 -7.13 -9.03
C LYS A 55 -1.35 -7.22 -10.15
N THR A 56 -1.72 -6.68 -11.31
CA THR A 56 -0.84 -6.55 -12.47
C THR A 56 0.21 -5.46 -12.25
N ASP A 57 1.29 -5.48 -13.03
CA ASP A 57 2.31 -4.43 -13.02
C ASP A 57 1.73 -3.04 -13.27
N ALA A 58 0.77 -2.91 -14.19
CA ALA A 58 0.09 -1.66 -14.47
C ALA A 58 -0.74 -1.16 -13.27
N GLN A 59 -1.38 -2.07 -12.52
CA GLN A 59 -2.08 -1.71 -11.29
C GLN A 59 -1.11 -1.30 -10.18
N TRP A 60 0.04 -1.96 -10.06
CA TRP A 60 1.06 -1.58 -9.09
C TRP A 60 1.67 -0.20 -9.37
N LYS A 61 2.04 0.07 -10.63
CA LYS A 61 2.55 1.40 -11.05
C LYS A 61 1.58 2.54 -10.76
N LYS A 62 0.27 2.28 -10.74
CA LYS A 62 -0.74 3.29 -10.43
C LYS A 62 -0.86 3.63 -8.93
N VAL A 63 -0.47 2.71 -8.04
CA VAL A 63 -0.69 2.86 -6.58
C VAL A 63 0.60 3.02 -5.78
N LEU A 64 1.75 2.73 -6.39
CA LEU A 64 3.07 2.89 -5.81
C LEU A 64 3.75 4.14 -6.41
N THR A 65 4.58 4.80 -5.62
CA THR A 65 5.54 5.77 -6.17
C THR A 65 6.58 5.04 -7.05
N ASP A 66 7.28 5.77 -7.92
CA ASP A 66 8.29 5.17 -8.78
C ASP A 66 9.38 4.43 -7.98
N ASN A 67 9.87 5.02 -6.88
CA ASN A 67 10.85 4.38 -6.01
C ASN A 67 10.28 3.12 -5.32
N GLN A 68 9.05 3.20 -4.80
CA GLN A 68 8.37 2.04 -4.20
C GLN A 68 8.22 0.90 -5.23
N TYR A 69 7.81 1.22 -6.45
CA TYR A 69 7.64 0.23 -7.52
C TYR A 69 9.00 -0.38 -7.92
N TYR A 70 10.02 0.46 -8.11
CA TYR A 70 11.38 0.02 -8.41
C TYR A 70 11.89 -0.99 -7.37
N ILE A 71 11.77 -0.65 -6.09
CA ILE A 71 12.21 -1.53 -5.00
C ILE A 71 11.33 -2.79 -4.93
N LEU A 72 10.02 -2.63 -4.67
CA LEU A 72 9.12 -3.75 -4.35
C LEU A 72 8.87 -4.70 -5.53
N ARG A 73 8.93 -4.21 -6.78
CA ARG A 73 8.53 -4.98 -7.97
C ARG A 73 9.65 -5.25 -8.96
N LYS A 74 10.73 -4.46 -8.92
CA LYS A 74 11.91 -4.67 -9.76
C LYS A 74 13.15 -5.07 -8.96
N GLN A 75 12.97 -5.46 -7.69
CA GLN A 75 14.06 -5.87 -6.79
C GLN A 75 15.17 -4.83 -6.70
N GLY A 76 14.79 -3.56 -6.84
CA GLY A 76 15.71 -2.43 -6.75
C GLY A 76 16.22 -2.22 -5.32
N THR A 77 17.39 -1.60 -5.21
CA THR A 77 17.95 -1.16 -3.93
C THR A 77 18.13 0.36 -3.97
N GLU A 78 17.65 1.06 -2.95
CA GLU A 78 17.84 2.51 -2.83
C GLU A 78 19.26 2.87 -2.38
N ARG A 79 19.66 4.14 -2.53
CA ARG A 79 21.00 4.58 -2.14
C ARG A 79 21.18 4.57 -0.62
N PRO A 80 22.34 4.12 -0.11
CA PRO A 80 22.61 4.17 1.32
C PRO A 80 22.63 5.61 1.83
N PHE A 81 22.17 5.82 3.07
CA PHE A 81 22.12 7.11 3.76
C PHE A 81 21.24 8.19 3.11
N GLN A 82 20.64 7.92 1.95
CA GLN A 82 19.75 8.84 1.21
C GLN A 82 18.32 8.28 1.19
N ASN A 83 17.83 7.92 2.37
CA ASN A 83 16.51 7.34 2.55
C ASN A 83 15.86 7.79 3.87
N GLU A 84 14.54 7.66 3.94
CA GLU A 84 13.72 8.26 4.99
C GLU A 84 13.89 7.58 6.36
N PHE A 85 14.08 6.26 6.37
CA PHE A 85 13.99 5.48 7.61
C PHE A 85 15.32 5.01 8.18
N ASN A 86 16.45 5.20 7.50
CA ASN A 86 17.77 4.88 8.04
C ASN A 86 17.97 5.51 9.43
N ASP A 87 17.79 6.83 9.53
CA ASP A 87 17.98 7.59 10.79
C ASP A 87 16.66 7.88 11.54
N ASN A 88 15.59 7.12 11.26
CA ASN A 88 14.35 7.27 12.01
C ASN A 88 14.43 6.60 13.39
N HIS A 89 14.28 7.38 14.46
CA HIS A 89 14.28 6.93 15.87
C HIS A 89 12.92 7.02 16.56
N LYS A 90 11.87 7.41 15.83
CA LYS A 90 10.52 7.54 16.38
C LYS A 90 9.96 6.18 16.81
N LYS A 91 9.16 6.19 17.88
CA LYS A 91 8.42 5.00 18.32
C LYS A 91 7.28 4.74 17.35
N GLY A 92 7.17 3.54 16.82
CA GLY A 92 6.16 3.22 15.82
C GLY A 92 6.37 1.89 15.14
N ASN A 93 5.65 1.68 14.04
CA ASN A 93 5.71 0.44 13.28
C ASN A 93 5.83 0.71 11.79
N TYR A 94 6.46 -0.24 11.11
CA TYR A 94 6.74 -0.23 9.69
C TYR A 94 5.83 -1.23 8.98
N PHE A 95 5.24 -0.80 7.87
CA PHE A 95 4.26 -1.55 7.10
C PHE A 95 4.75 -1.68 5.67
N CYS A 96 4.39 -2.75 4.97
CA CYS A 96 4.69 -2.89 3.54
C CYS A 96 4.05 -1.74 2.75
N ALA A 97 4.82 -1.01 1.95
CA ALA A 97 4.28 0.11 1.19
C ALA A 97 3.25 -0.33 0.14
N ALA A 98 3.33 -1.57 -0.36
CA ALA A 98 2.36 -2.11 -1.32
C ALA A 98 1.05 -2.58 -0.69
N CYS A 99 1.11 -3.48 0.31
CA CYS A 99 -0.09 -4.16 0.82
C CYS A 99 -0.47 -3.79 2.25
N LYS A 100 0.27 -2.86 2.87
CA LYS A 100 0.03 -2.33 4.22
C LYS A 100 0.11 -3.36 5.34
N LEU A 101 0.62 -4.56 5.07
CA LEU A 101 0.90 -5.58 6.09
C LEU A 101 1.90 -5.01 7.11
N PRO A 102 1.68 -5.13 8.44
CA PRO A 102 2.67 -4.81 9.45
C PRO A 102 3.91 -5.71 9.31
N LEU A 103 5.10 -5.11 9.26
CA LEU A 103 6.36 -5.83 9.04
C LEU A 103 7.28 -5.76 10.26
N PHE A 104 7.67 -4.56 10.68
CA PHE A 104 8.70 -4.34 11.70
C PHE A 104 8.26 -3.32 12.74
N SER A 105 8.82 -3.40 13.95
CA SER A 105 8.59 -2.43 15.02
C SER A 105 9.84 -1.62 15.28
N SER A 106 9.69 -0.34 15.64
CA SER A 106 10.81 0.49 16.10
C SER A 106 11.54 -0.12 17.29
N LYS A 107 10.87 -0.96 18.10
CA LYS A 107 11.48 -1.70 19.23
C LYS A 107 12.61 -2.65 18.80
N THR A 108 12.55 -3.11 17.56
CA THR A 108 13.54 -4.02 16.97
C THR A 108 14.54 -3.33 16.06
N LYS A 109 14.33 -2.03 15.80
CA LYS A 109 15.20 -1.22 14.95
C LYS A 109 16.48 -0.88 15.72
N PHE A 110 17.61 -0.91 15.03
CA PHE A 110 18.90 -0.49 15.57
C PHE A 110 19.75 0.21 14.51
N ASN A 111 20.79 0.92 14.95
CA ASN A 111 21.76 1.53 14.04
C ASN A 111 22.85 0.51 13.69
N SER A 112 22.88 0.07 12.43
CA SER A 112 23.89 -0.87 11.92
C SER A 112 25.07 -0.17 11.23
N GLY A 113 24.99 1.15 10.98
CA GLY A 113 25.98 1.88 10.19
C GLY A 113 25.98 1.56 8.69
N THR A 114 25.04 0.75 8.20
CA THR A 114 25.03 0.28 6.80
C THR A 114 24.42 1.27 5.82
N GLY A 115 23.64 2.23 6.31
CA GLY A 115 22.94 3.22 5.48
C GLY A 115 21.51 2.85 5.12
N TRP A 116 20.98 1.74 5.61
CA TRP A 116 19.58 1.34 5.48
C TRP A 116 18.95 0.99 6.84
N PRO A 117 17.63 1.16 7.02
CA PRO A 117 16.94 0.76 8.24
C PRO A 117 17.17 -0.73 8.52
N SER A 118 17.67 -1.00 9.73
CA SER A 118 18.05 -2.34 10.18
C SER A 118 17.24 -2.75 11.40
N PHE A 119 16.73 -3.99 11.38
CA PHE A 119 15.95 -4.57 12.47
C PHE A 119 16.53 -5.93 12.86
N TYR A 120 16.44 -6.31 14.13
CA TYR A 120 16.90 -7.64 14.56
C TYR A 120 15.81 -8.72 14.48
N ALA A 121 14.53 -8.32 14.35
CA ALA A 121 13.40 -9.23 14.19
C ALA A 121 12.19 -8.52 13.53
N PRO A 122 11.33 -9.23 12.78
CA PRO A 122 10.02 -8.73 12.38
C PRO A 122 9.04 -8.67 13.57
N ILE A 123 7.90 -8.00 13.40
CA ILE A 123 6.80 -8.01 14.40
C ILE A 123 6.30 -9.45 14.63
N ASN A 124 6.31 -10.28 13.58
CA ASN A 124 6.06 -11.71 13.65
C ASN A 124 6.80 -12.43 12.52
N ASN A 125 7.28 -13.63 12.75
CA ASN A 125 8.05 -14.42 11.78
C ASN A 125 7.28 -14.69 10.48
N ASN A 126 5.95 -14.71 10.51
CA ASN A 126 5.13 -14.95 9.32
C ASN A 126 4.91 -13.72 8.42
N ARG A 127 5.44 -12.54 8.78
CA ARG A 127 5.24 -11.28 8.03
C ARG A 127 6.13 -11.17 6.81
N VAL A 128 7.27 -11.84 6.86
CA VAL A 128 8.29 -11.85 5.82
C VAL A 128 8.64 -13.27 5.43
N LYS A 129 9.23 -13.44 4.24
CA LYS A 129 9.80 -14.71 3.79
C LYS A 129 11.22 -14.47 3.32
N GLU A 130 12.09 -15.41 3.62
CA GLU A 130 13.41 -15.48 3.02
C GLU A 130 13.34 -16.26 1.71
N VAL A 131 14.00 -15.73 0.67
CA VAL A 131 14.14 -16.33 -0.65
C VAL A 131 15.61 -16.29 -1.02
N VAL A 132 16.13 -17.35 -1.65
CA VAL A 132 17.53 -17.38 -2.07
C VAL A 132 17.74 -16.43 -3.26
N ASP A 133 18.57 -15.41 -3.07
CA ASP A 133 19.02 -14.47 -4.10
C ASP A 133 20.45 -14.84 -4.54
N LYS A 134 20.63 -15.11 -5.83
CA LYS A 134 21.92 -15.47 -6.46
C LYS A 134 22.46 -14.37 -7.38
N SER A 135 21.91 -13.16 -7.30
CA SER A 135 22.32 -12.03 -8.13
C SER A 135 23.73 -11.53 -7.77
N LEU A 136 24.36 -10.81 -8.71
CA LEU A 136 25.68 -10.19 -8.52
C LEU A 136 26.81 -11.16 -8.09
N GLY A 137 26.66 -12.46 -8.38
CA GLY A 137 27.66 -13.47 -8.04
C GLY A 137 27.72 -13.81 -6.54
N MET A 138 26.76 -13.35 -5.74
CA MET A 138 26.65 -13.63 -4.30
C MET A 138 25.42 -14.48 -4.00
N VAL A 139 25.43 -15.26 -2.91
CA VAL A 139 24.24 -15.92 -2.37
C VAL A 139 23.80 -15.18 -1.12
N ARG A 140 22.61 -14.58 -1.16
CA ARG A 140 22.03 -13.79 -0.06
C ARG A 140 20.61 -14.25 0.24
N GLY A 141 20.17 -14.09 1.49
CA GLY A 141 18.76 -14.26 1.85
C GLY A 141 17.98 -12.98 1.50
N GLU A 142 17.28 -12.96 0.36
CA GLU A 142 16.32 -11.89 0.05
C GLU A 142 15.13 -11.98 1.00
N ILE A 143 14.74 -10.85 1.57
CA ILE A 143 13.53 -10.72 2.37
C ILE A 143 12.43 -10.10 1.52
N VAL A 144 11.31 -10.83 1.40
CA VAL A 144 10.10 -10.38 0.70
C VAL A 144 8.90 -10.33 1.64
N CYS A 145 7.93 -9.47 1.34
CA CYS A 145 6.66 -9.42 2.07
C CYS A 145 5.88 -10.73 1.89
N ALA A 146 5.46 -11.37 3.00
CA ALA A 146 4.76 -12.64 2.93
C ALA A 146 3.41 -12.58 2.18
N ARG A 147 2.74 -11.41 2.19
CA ARG A 147 1.40 -11.23 1.60
C ARG A 147 1.43 -10.88 0.11
N CYS A 148 2.30 -9.96 -0.30
CA CYS A 148 2.30 -9.45 -1.68
C CYS A 148 3.59 -9.74 -2.46
N ASP A 149 4.51 -10.51 -1.87
CA ASP A 149 5.78 -10.95 -2.47
C ASP A 149 6.64 -9.79 -2.98
N GLY A 150 6.45 -8.60 -2.42
CA GLY A 150 7.25 -7.43 -2.76
C GLY A 150 8.61 -7.50 -2.10
N HIS A 151 9.66 -7.21 -2.84
CA HIS A 151 11.04 -7.13 -2.34
C HIS A 151 11.15 -6.07 -1.24
N LEU A 152 11.76 -6.43 -0.11
CA LEU A 152 11.98 -5.54 1.02
C LEU A 152 13.46 -5.24 1.22
N GLY A 153 14.32 -6.25 1.16
CA GLY A 153 15.76 -6.12 1.38
C GLY A 153 16.41 -7.49 1.57
N HIS A 154 17.36 -7.60 2.50
CA HIS A 154 18.11 -8.83 2.75
C HIS A 154 18.30 -9.13 4.24
N LEU A 155 18.55 -10.41 4.54
CA LEU A 155 18.87 -10.94 5.86
C LEU A 155 20.36 -11.26 5.95
N PHE A 156 20.97 -10.90 7.08
CA PHE A 156 22.36 -11.16 7.42
C PHE A 156 22.46 -11.73 8.84
N ASP A 157 23.54 -12.43 9.15
CA ASP A 157 23.87 -13.09 10.42
C ASP A 157 24.82 -12.26 11.32
N ASP A 158 24.89 -10.95 11.07
CA ASP A 158 25.74 -9.97 11.78
C ASP A 158 24.92 -8.99 12.64
N GLY A 159 23.75 -9.43 13.11
CA GLY A 159 22.87 -8.63 13.96
C GLY A 159 23.22 -8.67 15.45
N PRO A 160 22.57 -7.82 16.26
CA PRO A 160 22.75 -7.83 17.70
C PRO A 160 22.00 -9.01 18.36
N ASN A 161 22.33 -9.26 19.63
CA ASN A 161 21.46 -10.06 20.51
C ASN A 161 20.05 -9.45 20.56
N PRO A 162 18.99 -10.27 20.73
CA PRO A 162 19.01 -11.69 21.05
C PRO A 162 19.03 -12.64 19.84
N THR A 163 18.88 -12.14 18.62
CA THR A 163 18.70 -13.00 17.43
C THR A 163 20.00 -13.26 16.67
N GLY A 164 20.97 -12.35 16.74
CA GLY A 164 22.15 -12.37 15.87
C GLY A 164 21.82 -12.04 14.40
N LEU A 165 20.59 -11.64 14.10
CA LEU A 165 20.12 -11.41 12.74
C LEU A 165 19.97 -9.92 12.44
N ARG A 166 20.28 -9.52 11.21
CA ARG A 166 20.05 -8.17 10.70
C ARG A 166 19.19 -8.21 9.45
N TYR A 167 17.95 -7.76 9.61
CA TYR A 167 17.03 -7.46 8.52
C TYR A 167 17.36 -6.06 7.98
N CYS A 168 18.15 -6.00 6.91
CA CYS A 168 18.54 -4.76 6.23
C CYS A 168 17.52 -4.43 5.14
N MET A 169 16.63 -3.47 5.40
CA MET A 169 15.46 -3.20 4.57
C MET A 169 15.61 -1.90 3.78
N ASN A 170 15.01 -1.83 2.61
CA ASN A 170 14.83 -0.55 1.91
C ASN A 170 13.74 0.27 2.61
N SER A 171 14.01 1.53 2.91
CA SER A 171 13.04 2.51 3.38
C SER A 171 11.88 2.65 2.41
N GLY A 172 12.16 2.78 1.12
CA GLY A 172 11.14 2.90 0.07
C GLY A 172 10.25 1.67 -0.09
N ALA A 173 10.58 0.52 0.52
CA ALA A 173 9.69 -0.64 0.55
C ALA A 173 8.62 -0.55 1.65
N MET A 174 8.72 0.43 2.55
CA MET A 174 7.94 0.50 3.77
C MET A 174 7.20 1.84 3.93
N LEU A 175 6.24 1.85 4.84
CA LEU A 175 5.60 3.04 5.41
C LEU A 175 5.78 3.00 6.91
N PHE A 176 5.85 4.16 7.54
CA PHE A 176 5.97 4.28 8.99
C PHE A 176 4.71 4.91 9.61
N GLN A 177 4.23 4.33 10.70
CA GLN A 177 3.20 4.93 11.55
C GLN A 177 3.78 5.12 12.95
N GLU A 178 3.87 6.38 13.36
CA GLU A 178 4.29 6.75 14.72
C GLU A 178 3.23 6.31 15.73
N SER A 179 3.68 5.71 16.84
CA SER A 179 2.84 5.39 17.98
C SER A 179 2.58 6.66 18.78
N LYS A 180 1.32 6.90 19.15
CA LYS A 180 0.95 7.96 20.10
C LYS A 180 1.34 7.59 21.52
#